data_AF-A0A972CC44-F1
#
_entry.id   AF-A0A972CC44-F1
#
_cell.length_a   1.000
_cell.length_b   1.000
_cell.length_c   1.000
_cell.angle_alpha   90.00
_cell.angle_beta   90.00
_cell.angle_gamma   90.00
#
_symmetry.space_group_name_H-M   'P 1'
#
loop_
_entity.id
_entity.type
_entity.pdbx_description
1 polymer ?
#
loop_
_entity_poly.entity_id
_entity_poly.type
_entity_poly.pdbx_seq_one_letter_code
_entity_poly.pdbx_strand_id
1 'polypeptide(L)'
;MKNRKNKEKAIELLKRYKLLKVRSRILREKLIALENLITSARGVTCSVTPNRGGSSKYEDKLVDYITRKDFYKLKLATYAEEIAGIESAIAELSEQEKTTLQVFFLDDNAQDRVGTLSEILGFERSHIYRIRERALSNLANIYYARYA
;
A
#
# COMPACT_ATOMS: atom_id res chain seq x y z
N MET A 1 -17.60 17.76 -17.60
CA MET A 1 -16.78 17.97 -16.37
C MET A 1 -16.69 16.74 -15.46
N LYS A 2 -17.79 16.05 -15.11
CA LYS A 2 -17.81 14.91 -14.17
C LYS A 2 -16.80 13.78 -14.51
N ASN A 3 -16.68 13.44 -15.79
CA ASN A 3 -15.82 12.35 -16.25
C ASN A 3 -14.31 12.65 -16.15
N ARG A 4 -13.89 13.93 -16.24
CA ARG A 4 -12.47 14.33 -16.08
C ARG A 4 -12.04 14.20 -14.61
N LYS A 5 -12.89 14.65 -13.69
CA LYS A 5 -12.65 14.58 -12.24
C LYS A 5 -12.56 13.13 -11.74
N ASN A 6 -13.38 12.22 -12.28
CA ASN A 6 -13.31 10.80 -11.92
C ASN A 6 -11.98 10.15 -12.31
N LYS A 7 -11.44 10.50 -13.48
CA LYS A 7 -10.15 9.97 -13.96
C LYS A 7 -8.99 10.42 -13.08
N GLU A 8 -8.95 11.71 -12.76
CA GLU A 8 -7.92 12.27 -11.86
C GLU A 8 -7.94 11.56 -10.51
N LYS A 9 -9.13 11.36 -9.93
CA LYS A 9 -9.31 10.59 -8.70
C LYS A 9 -8.84 9.13 -8.81
N ALA A 10 -9.14 8.44 -9.91
CA ALA A 10 -8.66 7.06 -10.12
C ALA A 10 -7.13 6.99 -10.22
N ILE A 11 -6.50 7.96 -10.90
CA ILE A 11 -5.04 8.03 -10.98
C ILE A 11 -4.44 8.27 -9.59
N GLU A 12 -5.01 9.18 -8.80
CA GLU A 12 -4.59 9.40 -7.41
C GLU A 12 -4.77 8.13 -6.55
N LEU A 13 -5.87 7.40 -6.73
CA LEU A 13 -6.12 6.14 -6.05
C LEU A 13 -5.03 5.09 -6.36
N LEU A 14 -4.67 4.94 -7.64
CA LEU A 14 -3.62 4.00 -8.07
C LEU A 14 -2.23 4.41 -7.54
N LYS A 15 -1.92 5.71 -7.53
CA LYS A 15 -0.68 6.22 -6.90
C LYS A 15 -0.67 5.93 -5.40
N ARG A 16 -1.79 6.16 -4.72
CA ARG A 16 -1.96 5.90 -3.30
C ARG A 16 -1.80 4.40 -3.00
N TYR A 17 -2.36 3.54 -3.82
CA TYR A 17 -2.19 2.09 -3.73
C TYR A 17 -0.72 1.66 -3.79
N LYS A 18 0.05 2.12 -4.79
CA LYS A 18 1.51 1.85 -4.85
C LYS A 18 2.23 2.32 -3.60
N LEU A 19 1.92 3.54 -3.16
CA LEU A 19 2.52 4.13 -1.97
C LEU A 19 2.20 3.32 -0.70
N LEU A 20 0.97 2.84 -0.55
CA LEU A 20 0.55 2.01 0.58
C LEU A 20 1.26 0.65 0.58
N LYS A 21 1.47 0.02 -0.58
CA LYS A 21 2.24 -1.22 -0.66
C LYS A 21 3.69 -1.01 -0.24
N VAL A 22 4.33 0.06 -0.71
CA VAL A 22 5.71 0.41 -0.30
C VAL A 22 5.78 0.73 1.19
N ARG A 23 4.87 1.55 1.70
CA ARG A 23 4.81 1.91 3.13
C ARG A 23 4.57 0.70 4.01
N SER A 24 3.67 -0.19 3.62
CA SER A 24 3.39 -1.44 4.34
C SER A 24 4.64 -2.31 4.42
N ARG A 25 5.40 -2.45 3.32
CA ARG A 25 6.67 -3.18 3.31
C ARG A 25 7.68 -2.58 4.29
N ILE A 26 7.94 -1.27 4.18
CA ILE A 26 8.88 -0.55 5.08
C ILE A 26 8.46 -0.71 6.54
N LEU A 27 7.16 -0.63 6.82
CA LEU A 27 6.64 -0.71 8.19
C LEU A 27 6.78 -2.12 8.77
N ARG A 28 6.63 -3.16 7.95
CA ARG A 28 6.93 -4.56 8.35
C ARG A 28 8.41 -4.74 8.65
N GLU A 29 9.30 -4.20 7.82
CA GLU A 29 10.76 -4.25 8.07
C GLU A 29 11.12 -3.57 9.40
N LYS A 30 10.53 -2.39 9.68
CA LYS A 30 10.71 -1.69 10.95
C LYS A 30 10.16 -2.48 12.15
N LEU A 31 9.03 -3.16 11.99
CA LEU A 31 8.43 -4.00 13.02
C LEU A 31 9.35 -5.18 13.35
N ILE A 32 9.88 -5.87 12.34
CA ILE A 32 10.83 -6.98 12.52
C ILE A 32 12.11 -6.49 13.23
N ALA A 33 12.66 -5.36 12.81
CA ALA A 33 13.84 -4.77 13.45
C ALA A 33 13.58 -4.43 14.93
N LEU A 34 12.41 -3.89 15.24
CA LEU A 34 12.00 -3.55 16.60
C LEU A 34 11.80 -4.81 17.46
N GLU A 35 11.22 -5.87 16.91
CA GLU A 35 11.06 -7.15 17.60
C GLU A 35 12.41 -7.79 17.92
N ASN A 36 13.37 -7.73 17.01
CA ASN A 36 14.75 -8.20 17.24
C ASN A 36 15.46 -7.40 18.34
N LEU A 37 15.22 -6.07 18.42
CA LEU A 37 15.77 -5.25 19.50
C LEU A 37 15.18 -5.63 20.86
N ILE A 38 13.87 -5.87 20.94
CA ILE A 38 13.20 -6.28 22.19
C ILE A 38 13.71 -7.66 22.66
N THR A 39 13.90 -8.61 21.75
CA THR A 39 14.38 -9.97 22.10
C THR A 39 15.87 -9.98 22.45
N SER A 40 16.70 -9.25 21.72
CA SER A 40 18.14 -9.09 22.01
C SER A 40 18.41 -8.38 23.34
N ALA A 41 17.64 -7.33 23.65
CA ALA A 41 17.76 -6.56 24.89
C ALA A 41 17.53 -7.42 26.16
N ARG A 42 16.61 -8.39 26.09
CA ARG A 42 16.37 -9.34 27.20
C ARG A 42 17.56 -10.25 27.51
N GLY A 43 18.54 -10.38 26.62
CA GLY A 43 19.75 -11.19 26.84
C GLY A 43 20.84 -10.52 27.71
N VAL A 44 20.79 -9.19 27.90
CA VAL A 44 21.93 -8.43 28.48
C VAL A 44 21.64 -7.87 29.88
N THR A 45 20.39 -7.72 30.32
CA THR A 45 20.05 -6.93 31.52
C THR A 45 19.49 -7.70 32.73
N CYS A 46 19.50 -9.04 32.74
CA CYS A 46 19.12 -9.80 33.94
C CYS A 46 20.12 -9.68 35.12
N SER A 47 21.18 -8.89 34.99
CA SER A 47 22.28 -8.75 35.96
C SER A 47 22.25 -7.45 36.78
N VAL A 48 21.29 -6.54 36.59
CA VAL A 48 21.29 -5.25 37.31
C VAL A 48 20.25 -5.25 38.42
N THR A 49 20.74 -5.37 39.66
CA THR A 49 19.95 -5.23 40.90
C THR A 49 19.24 -3.87 40.91
N PRO A 50 17.91 -3.82 41.10
CA PRO A 50 17.17 -2.56 41.05
C PRO A 50 17.52 -1.71 42.28
N ASN A 51 18.12 -0.54 42.06
CA ASN A 51 18.37 0.42 43.12
C ASN A 51 17.11 1.28 43.31
N ARG A 52 16.66 1.43 44.57
CA ARG A 52 15.38 2.07 44.96
C ARG A 52 15.10 3.38 44.21
N GLY A 53 13.95 3.46 43.53
CA GLY A 53 13.20 4.71 43.37
C GLY A 53 13.28 5.48 42.03
N GLY A 54 13.54 4.83 40.89
CA GLY A 54 13.40 5.47 39.57
C GLY A 54 13.33 4.45 38.45
N SER A 55 12.55 4.71 37.39
CA SER A 55 12.58 3.85 36.21
C SER A 55 14.00 3.84 35.65
N SER A 56 14.47 2.66 35.26
CA SER A 56 15.77 2.59 34.58
C SER A 56 15.62 3.13 33.16
N LYS A 57 16.68 3.76 32.61
CA LYS A 57 16.75 4.14 31.19
C LYS A 57 16.44 2.96 30.24
N TYR A 58 16.55 1.74 30.74
CA TYR A 58 16.20 0.51 30.02
C TYR A 58 14.69 0.26 30.00
N GLU A 59 14.01 0.39 31.14
CA GLU A 59 12.54 0.27 31.24
C GLU A 59 11.85 1.32 30.37
N ASP A 60 12.33 2.57 30.40
CA ASP A 60 11.78 3.65 29.55
C ASP A 60 11.91 3.32 28.05
N LYS A 61 13.05 2.74 27.64
CA LYS A 61 13.27 2.29 26.25
C LYS A 61 12.37 1.12 25.89
N LEU A 62 12.16 0.18 26.81
CA LEU A 62 11.29 -0.96 26.59
C LEU A 62 9.83 -0.51 26.41
N VAL A 63 9.38 0.45 27.22
CA VAL A 63 8.05 1.07 27.08
C VAL A 63 7.92 1.76 25.71
N ASP A 64 8.91 2.57 25.29
CA ASP A 64 8.94 3.20 23.96
C ASP A 64 8.87 2.16 22.82
N TYR A 65 9.60 1.05 22.94
CA TYR A 65 9.55 -0.03 21.94
C TYR A 65 8.18 -0.70 21.88
N ILE A 66 7.53 -0.96 23.02
CA ILE A 66 6.16 -1.50 23.05
C ILE A 66 5.19 -0.53 22.38
N THR A 67 5.24 0.76 22.73
CA THR A 67 4.36 1.77 22.12
C THR A 67 4.56 1.88 20.61
N ARG A 68 5.81 1.86 20.12
CA ARG A 68 6.10 1.88 18.67
C ARG A 68 5.61 0.62 17.97
N LYS A 69 5.74 -0.54 18.62
CA LYS A 69 5.25 -1.83 18.09
C LYS A 69 3.74 -1.78 17.87
N ASP A 70 2.99 -1.33 18.87
CA ASP A 70 1.53 -1.24 18.77
C ASP A 70 1.10 -0.22 17.72
N PHE A 71 1.78 0.93 17.66
CA PHE A 71 1.56 1.93 16.61
C PHE A 71 1.78 1.36 15.20
N TYR A 72 2.87 0.62 14.98
CA TYR A 72 3.16 0.01 13.67
C TYR A 72 2.14 -1.07 13.31
N LYS A 73 1.71 -1.89 14.27
CA LYS A 73 0.65 -2.89 14.04
C LYS A 73 -0.66 -2.24 13.63
N LEU A 74 -1.10 -1.20 14.36
CA LEU A 74 -2.33 -0.48 14.04
C LEU A 74 -2.25 0.14 12.64
N LYS A 75 -1.13 0.80 12.31
CA LYS A 75 -0.91 1.40 10.98
C LYS A 75 -0.92 0.34 9.86
N LEU A 76 -0.32 -0.83 10.09
CA LEU A 76 -0.38 -1.93 9.13
C LEU A 76 -1.80 -2.43 8.90
N ALA A 77 -2.62 -2.53 9.95
CA ALA A 77 -4.02 -2.92 9.83
C ALA A 77 -4.80 -1.90 8.97
N THR A 78 -4.65 -0.61 9.25
CA THR A 78 -5.29 0.45 8.44
C THR A 78 -4.85 0.42 6.97
N TYR A 79 -3.55 0.21 6.71
CA TYR A 79 -3.07 0.10 5.33
C TYR A 79 -3.59 -1.15 4.63
N ALA A 80 -3.72 -2.27 5.35
CA ALA A 80 -4.24 -3.51 4.79
C ALA A 80 -5.72 -3.37 4.40
N GLU A 81 -6.53 -2.76 5.25
CA GLU A 81 -7.94 -2.47 4.94
C GLU A 81 -8.08 -1.58 3.70
N GLU A 82 -7.28 -0.53 3.62
CA GLU A 82 -7.33 0.38 2.48
C GLU A 82 -6.86 -0.29 1.17
N ILE A 83 -5.76 -1.06 1.24
CA ILE A 83 -5.27 -1.86 0.12
C ILE A 83 -6.36 -2.84 -0.34
N ALA A 84 -7.00 -3.55 0.58
CA ALA A 84 -8.05 -4.52 0.27
C ALA A 84 -9.26 -3.85 -0.40
N GLY A 85 -9.64 -2.65 0.06
CA GLY A 85 -10.68 -1.85 -0.59
C GLY A 85 -10.35 -1.52 -2.05
N ILE A 86 -9.11 -1.12 -2.33
CA ILE A 86 -8.65 -0.81 -3.69
C ILE A 86 -8.54 -2.08 -4.55
N GLU A 87 -7.95 -3.15 -4.03
CA GLU A 87 -7.80 -4.43 -4.75
C GLU A 87 -9.17 -5.03 -5.10
N SER A 88 -10.12 -4.94 -4.19
CA SER A 88 -11.50 -5.37 -4.44
C SER A 88 -12.16 -4.53 -5.55
N ALA A 89 -11.93 -3.22 -5.62
CA ALA A 89 -12.47 -2.38 -6.69
C ALA A 89 -11.82 -2.70 -8.04
N ILE A 90 -10.51 -3.00 -8.06
CA ILE A 90 -9.80 -3.46 -9.25
C ILE A 90 -10.34 -4.84 -9.69
N ALA A 91 -10.65 -5.74 -8.74
CA ALA A 91 -11.13 -7.09 -9.03
C ALA A 91 -12.48 -7.12 -9.78
N GLU A 92 -13.32 -6.10 -9.60
CA GLU A 92 -14.61 -5.96 -10.30
C GLU A 92 -14.49 -5.45 -11.74
N LEU A 93 -13.32 -4.93 -12.14
CA LEU A 93 -13.09 -4.53 -13.52
C LEU A 93 -13.03 -5.74 -14.45
N SER A 94 -13.21 -5.53 -15.76
CA SER A 94 -12.92 -6.57 -16.74
C SER A 94 -11.42 -6.88 -16.80
N GLU A 95 -11.04 -8.09 -17.21
CA GLU A 95 -9.62 -8.48 -17.34
C GLU A 95 -8.83 -7.55 -18.27
N GLN A 96 -9.46 -7.05 -19.33
CA GLN A 96 -8.87 -6.06 -20.23
C GLN A 96 -8.54 -4.75 -19.50
N GLU A 97 -9.46 -4.26 -18.67
CA GLU A 97 -9.28 -3.04 -17.89
C GLU A 97 -8.24 -3.24 -16.78
N LYS A 98 -8.26 -4.37 -16.07
CA LYS A 98 -7.24 -4.72 -15.06
C LYS A 98 -5.85 -4.72 -15.67
N THR A 99 -5.67 -5.44 -16.77
CA THR A 99 -4.39 -5.53 -17.49
C THR A 99 -3.92 -4.15 -17.96
N THR A 100 -4.85 -3.35 -18.49
CA THR A 100 -4.55 -1.98 -18.92
C THR A 100 -4.08 -1.12 -17.74
N LEU A 101 -4.76 -1.14 -16.60
CA LEU A 101 -4.35 -0.35 -15.43
C LEU A 101 -3.04 -0.85 -14.82
N GLN A 102 -2.82 -2.17 -14.80
CA GLN A 102 -1.58 -2.78 -14.33
C GLN A 102 -0.39 -2.24 -15.13
N VAL A 103 -0.40 -2.38 -16.46
CA VAL A 103 0.71 -1.96 -17.33
C VAL A 103 0.89 -0.44 -17.31
N PHE A 104 -0.19 0.34 -17.31
CA PHE A 104 -0.06 1.80 -17.36
C PHE A 104 0.43 2.42 -16.05
N PHE A 105 -0.05 1.92 -14.90
CA PHE A 105 0.11 2.62 -13.63
C PHE A 105 0.89 1.83 -12.59
N LEU A 106 0.81 0.50 -12.61
CA LEU A 106 1.39 -0.34 -11.57
C LEU A 106 2.76 -0.90 -11.96
N ASP A 107 3.02 -1.12 -13.24
CA ASP A 107 4.31 -1.59 -13.74
C ASP A 107 5.30 -0.43 -13.92
N ASP A 108 6.42 -0.51 -13.20
CA ASP A 108 7.48 0.52 -13.25
C ASP A 108 8.39 0.36 -14.47
N ASN A 109 8.46 -0.84 -15.08
CA ASN A 109 9.45 -1.19 -16.11
C ASN A 109 8.95 -1.14 -17.55
N ALA A 110 7.68 -0.81 -17.80
CA ALA A 110 7.12 -0.80 -19.15
C ALA A 110 7.60 0.44 -19.94
N GLN A 111 8.62 0.28 -20.80
CA GLN A 111 9.09 1.35 -21.70
C GLN A 111 8.07 1.67 -22.81
N ASP A 112 7.49 0.66 -23.47
CA ASP A 112 6.37 0.83 -24.41
C ASP A 112 5.08 0.20 -23.89
N ARG A 113 4.47 0.85 -22.88
CA ARG A 113 3.19 0.43 -22.27
C ARG A 113 2.10 0.15 -23.29
N VAL A 114 2.02 0.98 -24.34
CA VAL A 114 0.96 0.89 -25.33
C VAL A 114 1.25 -0.24 -26.31
N GLY A 115 2.50 -0.41 -26.74
CA GLY A 115 2.95 -1.55 -27.56
C GLY A 115 2.72 -2.87 -26.84
N THR A 116 3.17 -2.98 -25.59
CA THR A 116 2.94 -4.17 -24.75
C THR A 116 1.45 -4.50 -24.63
N LEU A 117 0.58 -3.51 -24.41
CA LEU A 117 -0.87 -3.76 -24.36
C LEU A 117 -1.47 -4.09 -25.72
N SER A 118 -0.92 -3.54 -26.79
CA SER A 118 -1.34 -3.86 -28.16
C SER A 118 -1.06 -5.32 -28.47
N GLU A 119 0.11 -5.83 -28.07
CA GLU A 119 0.50 -7.23 -28.19
C GLU A 119 -0.35 -8.15 -27.31
N ILE A 120 -0.55 -7.79 -26.03
CA ILE A 120 -1.30 -8.60 -25.07
C ILE A 120 -2.80 -8.67 -25.41
N LEU A 121 -3.40 -7.54 -25.79
CA LEU A 121 -4.85 -7.44 -25.98
C LEU A 121 -5.28 -7.53 -27.45
N GLY A 122 -4.34 -7.54 -28.40
CA GLY A 122 -4.63 -7.64 -29.84
C GLY A 122 -5.34 -6.41 -30.43
N PHE A 123 -5.21 -5.24 -29.80
CA PHE A 123 -5.87 -4.01 -30.23
C PHE A 123 -4.88 -2.96 -30.73
N GLU A 124 -5.31 -2.13 -31.67
CA GLU A 124 -4.54 -0.95 -32.09
C GLU A 124 -4.29 0.02 -30.94
N ARG A 125 -3.17 0.75 -31.01
CA ARG A 125 -2.76 1.76 -30.01
C ARG A 125 -3.86 2.78 -29.68
N SER A 126 -4.63 3.20 -30.68
CA SER A 126 -5.75 4.14 -30.52
C SER A 126 -6.85 3.57 -29.62
N HIS A 127 -7.11 2.27 -29.73
CA HIS A 127 -8.11 1.56 -28.95
C HIS A 127 -7.63 1.29 -27.51
N ILE A 128 -6.33 1.03 -27.31
CA ILE A 128 -5.73 0.91 -25.98
C ILE A 128 -5.98 2.16 -25.12
N TYR A 129 -5.84 3.36 -25.69
CA TYR A 129 -6.15 4.58 -24.97
C TYR A 129 -7.63 4.65 -24.58
N ARG A 130 -8.56 4.19 -25.43
CA ARG A 130 -9.99 4.16 -25.09
C ARG A 130 -10.28 3.19 -23.95
N ILE A 131 -9.64 2.02 -23.94
CA ILE A 131 -9.75 1.04 -22.83
C ILE A 131 -9.22 1.68 -21.55
N ARG A 132 -8.06 2.35 -21.59
CA ARG A 132 -7.49 3.05 -20.42
C ARG A 132 -8.45 4.09 -19.85
N GLU A 133 -9.01 4.94 -20.70
CA GLU A 133 -9.94 5.98 -20.27
C GLU A 133 -11.20 5.39 -19.63
N ARG A 134 -11.73 4.28 -20.19
CA ARG A 134 -12.88 3.56 -19.63
C ARG A 134 -12.52 2.92 -18.28
N ALA A 135 -11.39 2.24 -18.20
CA ALA A 135 -10.91 1.58 -16.99
C ALA A 135 -10.77 2.56 -15.82
N LEU A 136 -10.20 3.76 -16.07
CA LEU A 136 -10.07 4.80 -15.04
C LEU A 136 -11.43 5.30 -14.55
N SER A 137 -12.36 5.56 -15.48
CA SER A 137 -13.71 6.01 -15.11
C SER A 137 -14.48 4.93 -14.34
N ASN A 138 -14.36 3.66 -14.74
CA ASN A 138 -15.01 2.53 -14.09
C ASN A 138 -14.43 2.28 -12.69
N LEU A 139 -13.11 2.31 -12.54
CA LEU A 139 -12.46 2.16 -11.24
C LEU A 139 -12.94 3.22 -10.25
N ALA A 140 -12.97 4.49 -10.65
CA ALA A 140 -13.47 5.56 -9.80
C ALA A 140 -14.93 5.33 -9.41
N ASN A 141 -15.79 4.94 -10.36
CA ASN A 141 -17.20 4.70 -10.07
C ASN A 141 -17.37 3.55 -9.06
N ILE A 142 -16.71 2.40 -9.28
CA ILE A 142 -16.77 1.23 -8.41
C ILE A 142 -16.28 1.58 -7.01
N TYR A 143 -15.09 2.18 -6.90
CA TYR A 143 -14.48 2.47 -5.61
C TYR A 143 -15.29 3.50 -4.81
N TYR A 144 -15.67 4.63 -5.42
CA TYR A 144 -16.39 5.69 -4.69
C TYR A 144 -17.87 5.37 -4.44
N ALA A 145 -18.49 4.48 -5.23
CA ALA A 145 -19.86 4.03 -4.95
C ALA A 145 -19.95 3.28 -3.60
N ARG A 146 -18.84 2.71 -3.10
CA ARG A 146 -18.80 2.03 -1.79
C ARG A 146 -18.84 2.99 -0.59
N TYR A 147 -18.66 4.29 -0.84
CA TYR A 147 -18.60 5.34 0.18
C TYR A 147 -19.61 6.47 -0.09
N ALA A 148 -20.52 6.27 -1.03
CA ALA A 148 -21.59 7.21 -1.39
C ALA A 148 -22.88 6.83 -0.66
#